data_AF-A0A974XR99-F1
#
_entry.id   AF-A0A974XR99-F1
#
_cell.length_a   1.000
_cell.length_b   1.000
_cell.length_c   1.000
_cell.angle_alpha   90.00
_cell.angle_beta   90.00
_cell.angle_gamma   90.00
#
_symmetry.space_group_name_H-M   'P 1'
#
loop_
_entity.id
_entity.type
_entity.pdbx_description
1 polymer ?
#
loop_
_entity_poly.entity_id
_entity_poly.type
_entity_poly.pdbx_seq_one_letter_code
_entity_poly.pdbx_strand_id
1 'polypeptide(L)'
;MINPKKIEELAKQLSDNLPAGLKQFAGEFEERSKQVLQNQLLKLDLVSREEFEVQQHVLLRTREKLEALQAQVNELEKRLSGE
;
A
#
# COMPACT_ATOMS: atom_id res chain seq x y z
N MET A 1 -31.31 23.02 -4.34
CA MET A 1 -30.22 22.65 -3.41
C MET A 1 -30.80 21.67 -2.41
N ILE A 2 -30.25 20.45 -2.33
CA ILE A 2 -30.74 19.45 -1.37
C ILE A 2 -30.36 19.94 0.03
N ASN A 3 -31.34 20.04 0.92
CA ASN A 3 -31.16 20.61 2.26
C ASN A 3 -30.58 19.52 3.18
N PRO A 4 -29.37 19.69 3.75
CA PRO A 4 -28.70 18.66 4.55
C PRO A 4 -29.54 18.18 5.75
N LYS A 5 -30.36 19.05 6.34
CA LYS A 5 -31.27 18.68 7.44
C LYS A 5 -32.33 17.65 7.04
N LYS A 6 -32.82 17.70 5.80
CA LYS A 6 -33.80 16.71 5.29
C LYS A 6 -33.17 15.35 5.03
N ILE A 7 -31.89 15.33 4.64
CA ILE A 7 -31.13 14.08 4.47
C ILE A 7 -30.92 13.43 5.84
N GLU A 8 -30.62 14.22 6.86
CA GLU A 8 -30.39 13.75 8.22
C GLU A 8 -31.67 13.20 8.87
N GLU A 9 -32.82 13.86 8.67
CA GLU A 9 -34.14 13.37 9.11
C GLU A 9 -34.53 12.06 8.42
N LEU A 10 -34.29 11.93 7.12
CA LEU A 10 -34.53 10.70 6.37
C LEU A 10 -33.60 9.56 6.86
N ALA A 11 -32.31 9.85 7.08
CA ALA A 11 -31.37 8.87 7.62
C ALA A 11 -31.77 8.39 9.02
N LYS A 12 -32.27 9.30 9.87
CA LYS A 12 -32.75 8.99 11.22
C LYS A 12 -34.02 8.15 11.20
N GLN A 13 -35.01 8.51 10.39
CA GLN A 13 -36.23 7.72 10.20
C GLN A 13 -35.96 6.33 9.60
N LEU A 14 -35.01 6.21 8.67
CA LEU A 14 -34.57 4.92 8.15
C LEU A 14 -33.91 4.10 9.26
N SER A 15 -32.98 4.68 10.03
CA SER A 15 -32.30 3.99 11.13
C SER A 15 -33.25 3.54 12.25
N ASP A 16 -34.25 4.34 12.57
CA ASP A 16 -35.23 4.05 13.63
C ASP A 16 -36.26 2.99 13.20
N ASN A 17 -36.57 2.89 11.90
CA ASN A 17 -37.46 1.87 11.34
C ASN A 17 -36.74 0.61 10.85
N LEU A 18 -35.39 0.55 10.92
CA LEU A 18 -34.65 -0.66 10.60
C LEU A 18 -34.93 -1.72 11.68
N PRO A 19 -35.58 -2.86 11.36
CA PRO A 19 -35.77 -3.96 12.31
C PRO A 19 -34.42 -4.41 12.88
N ALA A 20 -34.41 -4.86 14.13
CA ALA A 20 -33.19 -5.25 14.85
C ALA A 20 -32.32 -6.25 14.06
N GLY A 21 -32.94 -7.14 13.29
CA GLY A 21 -32.23 -8.06 12.39
C GLY A 21 -31.44 -7.39 11.26
N LEU A 22 -31.88 -6.24 10.74
CA LEU A 22 -31.11 -5.49 9.73
C LEU A 22 -29.97 -4.67 10.34
N LYS A 23 -30.11 -4.17 11.58
CA LYS A 23 -28.98 -3.54 12.30
C LYS A 23 -27.88 -4.56 12.61
N GLN A 24 -28.28 -5.75 13.03
CA GLN A 24 -27.36 -6.86 13.25
C GLN A 24 -26.70 -7.33 11.94
N PHE A 25 -27.48 -7.46 10.86
CA PHE A 25 -26.96 -7.79 9.53
C PHE A 25 -25.98 -6.73 9.00
N ALA A 26 -26.22 -5.44 9.23
CA ALA A 26 -25.31 -4.38 8.84
C ALA A 26 -23.96 -4.48 9.59
N GLY A 27 -23.99 -4.78 10.90
CA GLY A 27 -22.77 -5.01 11.68
C GLY A 27 -22.00 -6.25 11.23
N GLU A 28 -22.71 -7.37 11.01
CA GLU A 28 -22.11 -8.62 10.50
C GLU A 28 -21.51 -8.43 9.10
N PHE A 29 -22.16 -7.63 8.24
CA PHE A 29 -21.65 -7.30 6.91
C PHE A 29 -20.40 -6.43 6.97
N GLU A 30 -20.36 -5.44 7.84
CA GLU A 30 -19.18 -4.60 8.07
C GLU A 30 -18.00 -5.45 8.55
N GLU A 31 -18.22 -6.31 9.54
CA GLU A 31 -17.18 -7.18 10.10
C GLU A 31 -16.65 -8.16 9.04
N ARG A 32 -17.54 -8.80 8.28
CA ARG A 32 -17.15 -9.72 7.21
C ARG A 32 -16.41 -8.99 6.08
N SER A 33 -16.84 -7.78 5.72
CA SER A 33 -16.16 -6.96 4.71
C SER A 33 -14.76 -6.57 5.16
N LYS A 34 -14.60 -6.18 6.44
CA LYS A 34 -13.30 -5.87 7.04
C LYS A 34 -12.37 -7.09 7.03
N GLN A 35 -12.87 -8.26 7.41
CA GLN A 35 -12.09 -9.50 7.38
C GLN A 35 -11.65 -9.88 5.96
N VAL A 36 -12.54 -9.75 4.97
CA VAL A 36 -12.20 -10.01 3.56
C VAL A 36 -11.13 -9.04 3.06
N LEU A 37 -11.26 -7.74 3.36
CA LEU A 37 -10.26 -6.73 2.98
C LEU A 37 -8.91 -6.99 3.65
N GLN A 38 -8.90 -7.32 4.95
CA GLN A 38 -7.67 -7.68 5.67
C GLN A 38 -7.01 -8.91 5.07
N ASN A 39 -7.78 -9.97 4.80
CA ASN A 39 -7.28 -11.19 4.17
C ASN A 39 -6.76 -10.93 2.75
N GLN A 40 -7.38 -10.01 2.01
CA GLN A 40 -6.94 -9.68 0.66
C GLN A 40 -5.69 -8.80 0.66
N LEU A 41 -5.55 -7.89 1.64
CA LEU A 41 -4.33 -7.11 1.87
C LEU A 41 -3.15 -7.99 2.30
N LEU A 42 -3.38 -9.01 3.14
CA LEU A 42 -2.35 -9.97 3.53
C LEU A 42 -1.88 -10.87 2.38
N LYS A 43 -2.72 -11.06 1.36
CA LYS A 43 -2.37 -11.77 0.13
C LYS A 43 -1.61 -10.92 -0.88
N LEU A 44 -1.58 -9.61 -0.70
CA LEU A 44 -0.65 -8.76 -1.45
C LEU A 44 0.71 -8.96 -0.79
N ASP A 45 1.76 -9.14 -1.59
CA ASP A 45 3.15 -9.21 -1.11
C ASP A 45 3.61 -7.83 -0.61
N LEU A 46 2.95 -7.33 0.43
CA LEU A 46 3.21 -6.05 1.05
C LEU A 46 4.48 -6.19 1.87
N VAL A 47 5.55 -5.57 1.39
CA VAL A 47 6.73 -5.34 2.21
C VAL A 47 6.44 -4.19 3.18
N SER A 48 6.96 -4.30 4.40
CA SER A 48 6.90 -3.20 5.34
C SER A 48 7.67 -2.00 4.81
N ARG A 49 7.32 -0.80 5.30
CA ARG A 49 8.03 0.42 4.93
C ARG A 49 9.52 0.36 5.27
N GLU A 50 9.86 -0.28 6.38
CA GLU A 50 11.24 -0.49 6.82
C GLU A 50 12.02 -1.41 5.87
N GLU A 51 11.43 -2.55 5.48
CA GLU A 51 12.04 -3.46 4.50
C GLU A 51 12.26 -2.78 3.14
N PHE A 52 11.30 -1.96 2.70
CA PHE A 52 11.45 -1.16 1.49
C PHE A 52 12.63 -0.18 1.58
N GLU A 53 12.75 0.56 2.69
CA GLU A 53 13.86 1.50 2.91
C GLU A 53 15.22 0.78 2.94
N VAL A 54 15.29 -0.39 3.58
CA VAL A 54 16.50 -1.24 3.57
C VAL A 54 16.87 -1.64 2.15
N GLN A 55 15.91 -2.10 1.35
CA GLN A 55 16.16 -2.47 -0.05
C GLN A 55 16.63 -1.28 -0.89
N GLN A 56 16.06 -0.09 -0.67
CA GLN A 56 16.54 1.14 -1.33
C GLN A 56 18.00 1.44 -1.00
N HIS A 57 18.40 1.32 0.27
CA HIS A 57 19.79 1.51 0.68
C HIS A 57 20.74 0.47 0.06
N VAL A 58 20.34 -0.80 0.03
CA VAL A 58 21.12 -1.86 -0.62
C VAL A 58 21.28 -1.57 -2.11
N LEU A 59 20.22 -1.10 -2.79
CA LEU A 59 20.27 -0.75 -4.20
C LEU A 59 21.21 0.44 -4.47
N LEU A 60 21.14 1.48 -3.64
CA LEU A 60 22.05 2.64 -3.72
C LEU A 60 23.51 2.20 -3.61
N ARG A 61 23.84 1.43 -2.57
CA ARG A 61 25.20 0.92 -2.36
C ARG A 61 25.68 0.02 -3.49
N THR A 62 24.77 -0.74 -4.10
CA THR A 62 25.09 -1.59 -5.24
C THR A 62 25.42 -0.75 -6.47
N ARG A 63 24.68 0.33 -6.72
CA ARG A 63 24.98 1.27 -7.82
C ARG A 63 26.35 1.93 -7.63
N GLU A 64 26.65 2.42 -6.44
CA GLU A 64 27.96 3.01 -6.14
C GLU A 64 29.11 2.03 -6.41
N LYS A 65 28.97 0.77 -5.97
CA LYS A 65 29.96 -0.28 -6.23
C LYS A 65 30.08 -0.61 -7.71
N LEU A 66 28.96 -0.62 -8.43
CA LEU A 66 28.93 -0.90 -9.86
C LEU A 66 29.62 0.21 -10.66
N GLU A 67 29.40 1.48 -10.31
CA GLU A 67 30.08 2.62 -10.92
C GLU A 67 31.60 2.58 -10.65
N ALA A 68 32.01 2.25 -9.43
CA ALA A 68 33.42 2.09 -9.09
C ALA A 68 34.09 0.95 -9.88
N LEU A 69 33.41 -0.20 -10.00
CA LEU A 69 33.89 -1.32 -10.81
C LEU A 69 33.97 -0.95 -12.30
N GLN A 70 32.96 -0.24 -12.83
CA GLN A 70 32.98 0.22 -14.21
C GLN A 70 34.17 1.16 -14.47
N ALA A 71 34.47 2.07 -13.54
CA ALA A 71 35.63 2.94 -13.64
C ALA A 71 36.95 2.16 -13.63
N GLN A 72 37.07 1.14 -12.76
CA GLN A 72 38.25 0.27 -12.72
C GLN A 72 38.41 -0.53 -14.01
N VAL A 73 37.33 -1.09 -14.55
CA VAL A 73 37.35 -1.83 -15.82
C VAL A 73 37.78 -0.91 -16.96
N ASN A 74 37.19 0.28 -17.07
CA ASN A 74 37.55 1.24 -18.12
C ASN A 74 39.04 1.65 -18.04
N GLU A 75 39.57 1.83 -16.84
CA GLU A 75 40.99 2.14 -16.64
C GLU A 75 41.89 0.96 -17.08
N LEU A 76 41.51 -0.26 -16.74
CA LEU A 76 42.24 -1.46 -17.17
C LEU A 76 42.17 -1.64 -18.69
N GLU A 77 41.02 -1.40 -19.30
CA GLU A 77 40.83 -1.47 -20.75
C GLU A 77 41.72 -0.45 -21.46
N LYS A 78 41.78 0.81 -21.00
CA LYS A 78 42.68 1.83 -21.56
C LYS A 78 44.15 1.41 -21.51
N ARG A 79 44.59 0.92 -20.35
CA ARG A 79 45.96 0.42 -20.16
C ARG A 79 46.30 -0.77 -21.05
N LEU A 80 45.30 -1.61 -21.39
CA LEU A 80 45.47 -2.76 -22.29
C LEU A 80 45.42 -2.35 -23.77
N SER A 81 44.64 -1.33 -24.13
CA SER A 81 44.57 -0.81 -25.51
C SER A 81 45.74 0.10 -25.89
N GLY A 82 46.58 0.49 -24.94
CA GLY A 82 47.82 1.24 -25.22
C GLY A 82 47.62 2.73 -25.52
N GLU A 83 46.50 3.31 -25.10
CA GLU A 83 46.32 4.78 -24.97
C GLU A 83 46.77 5.26 -23.59
#